data_AF-A0A1M3BJR7-F1
#
_entry.id   AF-A0A1M3BJR7-F1
#
_cell.length_a   1.000
_cell.length_b   1.000
_cell.length_c   1.000
_cell.angle_alpha   90.00
_cell.angle_beta   90.00
_cell.angle_gamma   90.00
#
_symmetry.space_group_name_H-M   'P 1'
#
loop_
_entity.id
_entity.type
_entity.pdbx_description
1 polymer ?
#
loop_
_entity_poly.entity_id
_entity_poly.type
_entity_poly.pdbx_seq_one_letter_code
_entity_poly.pdbx_strand_id
1 'polypeptide(L)'
;MRNEAFRHYSRPRPDPTDEVDKFESEGEEQVVATVDRADLQAALERLSERERSLLSLRYEEDLTQPAIAARLGIPEGTVKAQLHRARLKLRRAYAS
;
A
#
# COMPACT_ATOMS: atom_id res chain seq x y z
N MET A 1 -22.68 -0.36 -28.85
CA MET A 1 -21.49 0.49 -29.02
C MET A 1 -21.10 1.04 -27.66
N ARG A 2 -19.84 0.83 -27.25
CA ARG A 2 -19.30 1.09 -25.91
C ARG A 2 -18.85 2.55 -25.82
N ASN A 3 -19.39 3.31 -24.87
CA ASN A 3 -19.05 4.72 -24.71
C ASN A 3 -17.77 4.92 -23.89
N GLU A 4 -16.85 5.63 -24.53
CA GLU A 4 -15.48 5.98 -24.14
C GLU A 4 -15.46 7.05 -23.04
N ALA A 5 -15.87 6.70 -21.82
CA ALA A 5 -15.88 7.63 -20.69
C ALA A 5 -14.58 7.62 -19.86
N PHE A 6 -13.42 7.33 -20.47
CA PHE A 6 -12.14 7.27 -19.75
C PHE A 6 -11.37 8.61 -19.71
N ARG A 7 -11.96 9.72 -20.19
CA ARG A 7 -11.28 11.03 -20.23
C ARG A 7 -11.37 11.89 -18.96
N HIS A 8 -12.03 11.42 -17.89
CA HIS A 8 -12.33 12.28 -16.73
C HIS A 8 -11.78 11.85 -15.36
N TYR A 9 -11.00 10.77 -15.25
CA TYR A 9 -10.22 10.57 -14.03
C TYR A 9 -9.01 11.49 -14.06
N SER A 10 -9.22 12.67 -13.46
CA SER A 10 -8.26 13.57 -12.86
C SER A 10 -6.83 13.07 -12.92
N ARG A 11 -5.96 13.86 -13.57
CA ARG A 11 -4.50 13.75 -13.41
C ARG A 11 -4.21 13.47 -11.92
N PRO A 12 -3.73 12.27 -11.56
CA PRO A 12 -3.18 12.12 -10.24
C PRO A 12 -2.07 13.16 -10.17
N ARG A 13 -2.05 14.00 -9.12
CA ARG A 13 -0.82 14.70 -8.80
C ARG A 13 0.23 13.59 -8.72
N PRO A 14 1.27 13.59 -9.57
CA PRO A 14 2.33 12.60 -9.42
C PRO A 14 2.83 12.77 -7.99
N ASP A 15 2.68 11.71 -7.21
CA ASP A 15 3.38 11.65 -5.94
C ASP A 15 4.86 11.74 -6.34
N PRO A 16 5.71 12.59 -5.72
CA PRO A 16 7.10 12.78 -6.12
C PRO A 16 7.96 11.49 -6.10
N THR A 17 7.37 10.36 -5.76
CA THR A 17 7.97 9.03 -5.67
C THR A 17 7.66 8.13 -6.89
N ASP A 18 7.07 8.67 -7.97
CA ASP A 18 6.68 7.90 -9.16
C ASP A 18 7.85 7.39 -10.04
N GLU A 19 9.10 7.59 -9.62
CA GLU A 19 10.26 6.90 -10.19
C GLU A 19 10.54 5.58 -9.44
N VAL A 20 9.72 4.55 -9.64
CA VAL A 20 10.12 3.18 -9.25
C VAL A 20 9.59 2.15 -10.26
N ASP A 21 10.42 1.95 -11.28
CA ASP A 21 10.99 0.71 -11.81
C ASP A 21 10.24 -0.63 -11.66
N LYS A 22 10.51 -1.53 -12.62
CA LYS A 22 10.04 -2.93 -12.68
C LYS A 22 10.20 -3.64 -11.33
N PHE A 23 9.11 -4.15 -10.75
CA PHE A 23 9.23 -5.14 -9.66
C PHE A 23 8.48 -6.41 -10.01
N GLU A 24 9.29 -7.41 -10.37
CA GLU A 24 8.97 -8.83 -10.34
C GLU A 24 8.41 -9.22 -8.96
N SER A 25 7.55 -10.22 -8.94
CA SER A 25 6.98 -10.77 -7.72
C SER A 25 7.92 -11.83 -7.18
N GLU A 26 8.49 -11.63 -6.00
CA GLU A 26 9.06 -12.72 -5.20
C GLU A 26 9.17 -12.30 -3.74
N GLY A 27 8.68 -13.18 -2.85
CA GLY A 27 9.05 -13.22 -1.43
C GLY A 27 8.26 -12.30 -0.50
N GLU A 28 7.13 -12.78 0.02
CA GLU A 28 6.61 -12.29 1.29
C GLU A 28 7.59 -12.69 2.41
N GLU A 29 8.44 -11.76 2.83
CA GLU A 29 9.39 -11.93 3.92
C GLU A 29 8.63 -12.01 5.25
N GLN A 30 8.41 -13.22 5.77
CA GLN A 30 7.80 -13.45 7.08
C GLN A 30 8.86 -13.29 8.17
N VAL A 31 8.86 -12.13 8.83
CA VAL A 31 9.55 -11.93 10.11
C VAL A 31 8.53 -12.10 11.22
N VAL A 32 8.62 -13.20 11.98
CA VAL A 32 7.84 -13.39 13.21
C VAL A 32 8.64 -12.80 14.37
N ALA A 33 8.34 -11.54 14.71
CA ALA A 33 8.82 -10.90 15.93
C ALA A 33 7.71 -10.90 16.98
N THR A 34 8.08 -10.96 18.26
CA THR A 34 7.15 -10.69 19.37
C THR A 34 6.72 -9.23 19.27
N VAL A 35 5.41 -8.99 19.11
CA VAL A 35 4.88 -7.64 18.90
C VAL A 35 4.40 -7.04 20.23
N ASP A 36 5.02 -5.95 20.70
CA ASP A 36 4.41 -5.11 21.73
C ASP A 36 3.33 -4.24 21.07
N ARG A 37 2.11 -4.27 21.63
CA ARG A 37 0.97 -3.53 21.09
C ARG A 37 1.19 -2.02 21.12
N ALA A 38 1.89 -1.49 22.14
CA ALA A 38 2.18 -0.07 22.24
C ALA A 38 3.19 0.36 21.16
N ASP A 39 4.23 -0.43 20.94
CA ASP A 39 5.26 -0.15 19.93
C ASP A 39 4.69 -0.28 18.50
N LEU A 40 3.80 -1.25 18.26
CA LEU A 40 3.12 -1.38 16.96
C LEU A 40 2.23 -0.17 16.68
N GLN A 41 1.45 0.27 17.68
CA GLN A 41 0.58 1.43 17.54
C GLN A 41 1.39 2.70 17.23
N ALA A 42 2.48 2.93 17.98
CA ALA A 42 3.37 4.05 17.73
C ALA A 42 4.02 3.96 16.32
N ALA A 43 4.40 2.76 15.88
CA ALA A 43 4.97 2.57 14.55
C ALA A 43 3.94 2.85 13.44
N LEU A 44 2.69 2.40 13.60
CA LEU A 44 1.58 2.70 12.68
C LEU A 44 1.29 4.20 12.60
N GLU A 45 1.37 4.93 13.71
CA GLU A 45 1.17 6.39 13.74
C GLU A 45 2.21 7.17 12.93
N ARG A 46 3.38 6.58 12.64
CA ARG A 46 4.39 7.18 11.75
C ARG A 46 4.05 7.04 10.27
N LEU A 47 3.06 6.21 9.92
CA LEU A 47 2.57 6.07 8.54
C LEU A 47 1.54 7.16 8.24
N SER A 48 1.54 7.61 6.98
CA SER A 48 0.47 8.47 6.48
C SER A 48 -0.88 7.74 6.58
N GLU A 49 -1.97 8.50 6.64
CA GLU A 49 -3.32 7.94 6.65
C GLU A 49 -3.56 7.00 5.46
N ARG A 50 -3.07 7.38 4.27
CA ARG A 50 -3.19 6.55 3.06
C ARG A 50 -2.44 5.22 3.17
N GLU A 51 -1.23 5.21 3.73
CA GLU A 51 -0.45 3.99 3.95
C GLU A 51 -1.13 3.08 4.97
N ARG A 52 -1.67 3.64 6.07
CA ARG A 52 -2.43 2.88 7.08
C ARG A 52 -3.70 2.26 6.47
N SER A 53 -4.46 3.03 5.69
CA SER A 53 -5.66 2.53 5.03
C SER A 53 -5.36 1.38 4.07
N LEU A 54 -4.24 1.44 3.32
CA LEU A 54 -3.83 0.31 2.47
C LEU A 54 -3.50 -0.94 3.26
N LEU A 55 -2.82 -0.80 4.41
CA LEU A 55 -2.52 -1.93 5.28
C LEU A 55 -3.80 -2.49 5.90
N SER A 56 -4.72 -1.66 6.37
CA SER A 56 -6.03 -2.09 6.90
C SER A 56 -6.82 -2.86 5.84
N LEU A 57 -6.93 -2.32 4.61
CA LEU A 57 -7.58 -3.03 3.50
C LEU A 57 -6.94 -4.40 3.23
N ARG A 58 -5.61 -4.51 3.36
CA ARG A 58 -4.89 -5.76 3.09
C ARG A 58 -4.98 -6.79 4.23
N TYR A 59 -4.94 -6.35 5.48
CA TYR A 59 -4.72 -7.22 6.65
C TYR A 59 -5.88 -7.26 7.64
N GLU A 60 -6.70 -6.21 7.69
CA GLU A 60 -7.91 -6.19 8.52
C GLU A 60 -9.14 -6.62 7.71
N GLU A 61 -9.22 -6.18 6.45
CA GLU A 61 -10.30 -6.54 5.53
C GLU A 61 -9.95 -7.72 4.61
N ASP A 62 -8.75 -8.29 4.72
CA ASP A 62 -8.25 -9.43 3.92
C ASP A 62 -8.38 -9.27 2.40
N LEU A 63 -8.39 -8.03 1.89
CA LEU A 63 -8.51 -7.80 0.46
C LEU A 63 -7.23 -8.18 -0.28
N THR A 64 -7.39 -8.75 -1.46
CA THR A 64 -6.30 -8.99 -2.41
C THR A 64 -5.86 -7.68 -3.07
N GLN A 65 -4.63 -7.61 -3.59
CA GLN A 65 -4.15 -6.42 -4.31
C GLN A 65 -5.06 -6.04 -5.51
N PRO A 66 -5.57 -6.99 -6.32
CA PRO A 66 -6.59 -6.70 -7.33
C PRO A 66 -7.88 -6.11 -6.75
N ALA A 67 -8.37 -6.62 -5.62
CA ALA A 67 -9.60 -6.13 -4.99
C ALA A 67 -9.42 -4.70 -4.44
N ILE A 68 -8.26 -4.41 -3.85
CA ILE A 68 -7.89 -3.05 -3.42
C ILE A 68 -7.80 -2.10 -4.61
N ALA A 69 -7.18 -2.55 -5.71
CA ALA A 69 -7.06 -1.78 -6.95
C ALA A 69 -8.45 -1.40 -7.51
N ALA A 70 -9.36 -2.38 -7.57
CA ALA A 70 -10.74 -2.16 -7.98
C ALA A 70 -11.49 -1.21 -7.05
N ARG A 71 -11.34 -1.37 -5.72
CA ARG A 71 -12.01 -0.54 -4.71
C ARG A 71 -11.54 0.92 -4.73
N LEU A 72 -10.25 1.15 -4.97
CA LEU A 72 -9.66 2.48 -4.97
C LEU A 72 -9.63 3.13 -6.36
N GLY A 73 -9.95 2.39 -7.43
CA GLY A 73 -9.93 2.88 -8.80
C GLY A 73 -8.51 3.20 -9.31
N ILE A 74 -7.49 2.47 -8.83
CA ILE A 74 -6.08 2.67 -9.17
C ILE A 74 -5.46 1.40 -9.75
N PRO A 75 -4.35 1.47 -10.51
CA PRO A 75 -3.69 0.29 -11.05
C PRO A 75 -3.18 -0.66 -9.95
N GLU A 76 -3.26 -1.97 -10.19
CA GLU A 76 -2.76 -2.99 -9.26
C GLU A 76 -1.25 -2.82 -8.97
N GLY A 77 -0.45 -2.44 -9.98
CA GLY A 77 0.96 -2.13 -9.80
C GLY A 77 1.20 -0.97 -8.81
N THR A 78 0.31 0.04 -8.81
CA THR A 78 0.34 1.14 -7.85
C THR A 78 0.02 0.64 -6.44
N VAL A 79 -0.95 -0.26 -6.29
CA VAL A 79 -1.28 -0.91 -5.01
C VAL A 79 -0.07 -1.69 -4.48
N LYS A 80 0.57 -2.52 -5.32
CA LYS A 80 1.76 -3.30 -4.96
C LYS A 80 2.87 -2.38 -4.45
N ALA A 81 3.20 -1.33 -5.20
CA ALA A 81 4.26 -0.39 -4.83
C ALA A 81 3.95 0.37 -3.52
N GLN A 82 2.71 0.83 -3.34
CA GLN A 82 2.30 1.54 -2.11
C GLN A 82 2.30 0.61 -0.89
N LEU A 83 1.81 -0.63 -1.01
CA LEU A 83 1.87 -1.63 0.07
C LEU A 83 3.31 -1.99 0.45
N HIS A 84 4.20 -2.17 -0.53
CA HIS A 84 5.61 -2.42 -0.27
C HIS A 84 6.26 -1.28 0.52
N ARG A 85 6.05 -0.02 0.10
CA ARG A 85 6.56 1.16 0.80
C ARG A 85 5.99 1.27 2.22
N ALA A 86 4.69 1.06 2.39
CA ALA A 86 4.03 1.09 3.70
C ALA A 86 4.62 0.06 4.66
N ARG A 87 4.83 -1.20 4.20
CA ARG A 87 5.46 -2.26 5.01
C ARG A 87 6.90 -1.93 5.38
N LEU A 88 7.70 -1.43 4.43
CA LEU A 88 9.09 -1.05 4.70
C LEU A 88 9.15 0.08 5.74
N LYS A 89 8.26 1.06 5.64
CA LYS A 89 8.15 2.16 6.60
C LYS A 89 7.72 1.66 7.97
N LEU A 90 6.74 0.77 8.04
CA LEU A 90 6.30 0.14 9.28
C LEU A 90 7.43 -0.65 9.95
N ARG A 91 8.16 -1.46 9.19
CA ARG A 91 9.32 -2.22 9.70
C ARG A 91 10.40 -1.30 10.28
N ARG A 92 10.72 -0.20 9.58
CA ARG A 92 11.69 0.79 10.06
C ARG A 92 11.21 1.53 11.31
N ALA A 93 9.92 1.81 11.39
CA ALA A 93 9.30 2.48 12.53
C ALA A 93 9.21 1.58 13.78
N TYR A 94 9.07 0.27 13.58
CA TYR A 94 8.95 -0.72 14.64
C TYR A 94 10.30 -1.26 15.14
N ALA A 95 11.35 -1.21 14.31
CA ALA A 95 12.70 -1.63 14.69
C ALA A 95 13.49 -0.55 15.47
N SER A 96 12.83 0.52 15.92
CA SER A 96 13.38 1.65 16.68
C SER A 96 12.73 1.74 18.04
#